data_AF-A0A8J3U551-F1
#
_entry.id   AF-A0A8J3U551-F1
#
_cell.length_a   1.000
_cell.length_b   1.000
_cell.length_c   1.000
_cell.angle_alpha   90.00
_cell.angle_beta   90.00
_cell.angle_gamma   90.00
#
_symmetry.space_group_name_H-M   'P 1'
#
loop_
_entity.id
_entity.type
_entity.pdbx_description
1 polymer ?
#
loop_
_entity_poly.entity_id
_entity_poly.type
_entity_poly.pdbx_seq_one_letter_code
_entity_poly.pdbx_strand_id
1 'polypeptide(L)'
;MQLAALTVWLVSTLAGLYLMIRWLADGGLRPQGTKVTRYPRTLIVGHPALAVAGLALWVAFLVTHDETYAWAALVVITAVALLGFTMLTRWLGGGRHARDAGRRRPMAAILLHGVTGLSTFVLVMLITTTIRW
;
A
#
# COMPACT_ATOMS: atom_id res chain seq x y z
N MET A 1 14.92 -11.36 10.57
CA MET A 1 14.59 -10.25 9.66
C MET A 1 13.45 -10.59 8.70
N GLN A 2 13.46 -11.74 8.04
CA GLN A 2 12.38 -12.20 7.13
C GLN A 2 10.97 -12.19 7.73
N LEU A 3 10.80 -12.75 8.94
CA LEU A 3 9.52 -12.73 9.65
C LEU A 3 9.11 -11.32 10.08
N ALA A 4 10.07 -10.43 10.38
CA ALA A 4 9.77 -9.03 10.68
C ALA A 4 9.22 -8.31 9.45
N ALA A 5 9.80 -8.54 8.26
CA ALA A 5 9.28 -8.02 7.00
C ALA A 5 7.84 -8.52 6.75
N LEU A 6 7.57 -9.81 6.98
CA LEU A 6 6.23 -10.38 6.87
C LEU A 6 5.25 -9.70 7.82
N THR A 7 5.58 -9.58 9.10
CA THR A 7 4.71 -8.95 10.10
C THR A 7 4.41 -7.50 9.76
N VAL A 8 5.43 -6.70 9.40
CA VAL A 8 5.23 -5.29 9.02
C VAL A 8 4.39 -5.17 7.75
N TRP A 9 4.61 -6.06 6.77
CA TRP A 9 3.79 -6.11 5.55
C TRP A 9 2.33 -6.43 5.87
N LEU A 10 2.07 -7.39 6.75
CA LEU A 10 0.72 -7.72 7.19
C LEU A 10 0.03 -6.51 7.84
N VAL A 11 0.71 -5.80 8.74
CA VAL A 11 0.17 -4.58 9.36
C VAL A 11 -0.14 -3.51 8.30
N SER A 12 0.76 -3.30 7.34
CA SER A 12 0.54 -2.34 6.25
C SER A 12 -0.67 -2.71 5.39
N THR A 13 -0.81 -4.00 5.07
CA THR A 13 -1.90 -4.53 4.25
C THR A 13 -3.25 -4.39 4.96
N LEU A 14 -3.31 -4.71 6.24
CA LEU A 14 -4.52 -4.56 7.06
C LEU A 14 -4.91 -3.09 7.22
N ALA A 15 -3.95 -2.20 7.47
CA ALA A 15 -4.20 -0.76 7.55
C ALA A 15 -4.72 -0.21 6.21
N GLY A 16 -4.14 -0.63 5.08
CA GLY A 16 -4.59 -0.25 3.74
C GLY A 16 -6.00 -0.76 3.43
N LEU A 17 -6.30 -2.01 3.80
CA LEU A 17 -7.63 -2.59 3.63
C LEU A 17 -8.68 -1.87 4.48
N TYR A 18 -8.33 -1.51 5.73
CA TYR A 18 -9.21 -0.71 6.59
C TYR A 18 -9.54 0.66 5.94
N LEU A 19 -8.53 1.34 5.38
CA LEU A 19 -8.74 2.61 4.67
C LEU A 19 -9.65 2.43 3.45
N MET A 20 -9.48 1.33 2.70
CA MET A 20 -10.33 1.00 1.56
C MET A 20 -11.78 0.76 1.97
N ILE A 21 -12.02 -0.08 2.98
CA ILE A 21 -13.36 -0.40 3.47
C ILE A 21 -14.06 0.86 3.95
N ARG A 22 -13.35 1.72 4.70
CA ARG A 22 -13.91 2.99 5.16
C ARG A 22 -14.26 3.92 3.99
N TRP A 23 -13.38 4.03 3.00
CA TRP A 23 -13.64 4.82 1.80
C TRP A 23 -14.84 4.31 1.00
N LEU A 24 -15.02 2.98 0.91
CA LEU A 24 -16.21 2.37 0.31
C LEU A 24 -17.48 2.68 1.11
N ALA A 25 -17.43 2.56 2.44
CA ALA A 25 -18.54 2.85 3.34
C ALA A 25 -18.98 4.33 3.29
N ASP A 26 -18.01 5.24 3.12
CA ASP A 26 -18.25 6.68 2.95
C ASP A 26 -18.76 7.06 1.53
N GLY A 27 -19.04 6.06 0.67
CA GLY A 27 -19.63 6.26 -0.65
C GLY A 27 -18.60 6.54 -1.75
N GLY A 28 -17.38 6.03 -1.64
CA GLY A 28 -16.30 6.23 -2.63
C GLY A 28 -16.63 5.83 -4.08
N LEU A 29 -17.62 4.94 -4.28
CA LEU A 29 -18.13 4.55 -5.61
C LEU A 29 -19.35 5.36 -6.07
N ARG A 30 -19.92 6.21 -5.20
CA ARG A 30 -21.09 7.01 -5.53
C ARG A 30 -20.70 8.07 -6.56
N PRO A 31 -21.43 8.23 -7.66
CA PRO A 31 -21.13 9.26 -8.66
C PRO A 31 -21.20 10.64 -8.02
N GLN A 32 -20.06 11.22 -7.68
CA GLN A 32 -19.97 12.62 -7.29
C GLN A 32 -20.12 13.43 -8.58
N GLY A 33 -21.25 14.12 -8.73
CA GLY A 33 -21.57 14.93 -9.88
C GLY A 33 -20.39 15.84 -10.27
N THR A 34 -20.00 15.74 -11.54
CA THR A 34 -19.17 16.72 -12.27
C THR A 34 -17.92 17.22 -11.53
N LYS A 35 -16.82 16.46 -11.56
CA LYS A 35 -15.46 17.03 -11.56
C LYS A 35 -14.47 16.03 -12.15
N VAL A 36 -13.53 16.54 -12.93
CA VAL A 36 -12.42 15.88 -13.68
C VAL A 36 -11.47 15.04 -12.77
N THR A 37 -11.80 14.97 -11.49
CA THR A 37 -11.36 14.16 -10.35
C THR A 37 -11.29 12.64 -10.41
N ARG A 38 -11.37 11.97 -11.56
CA ARG A 38 -11.54 10.51 -11.54
C ARG A 38 -10.23 9.86 -11.06
N TYR A 39 -10.16 9.45 -9.79
CA TYR A 39 -9.19 8.43 -9.40
C TYR A 39 -9.46 7.23 -10.33
N PRO A 40 -8.51 6.83 -11.18
CA PRO A 40 -8.68 5.65 -12.00
C PRO A 40 -9.01 4.51 -11.06
N ARG A 41 -10.13 3.82 -11.27
CA ARG A 41 -10.48 2.61 -10.52
C ARG A 41 -9.30 1.64 -10.48
N THR A 42 -8.50 1.64 -11.54
CA THR A 42 -7.22 0.94 -11.69
C THR A 42 -6.20 1.27 -10.60
N LEU A 43 -6.05 2.54 -10.18
CA LEU A 43 -5.14 2.88 -9.08
C LEU A 43 -5.68 2.33 -7.77
N ILE A 44 -6.94 2.63 -7.45
CA ILE A 44 -7.58 2.29 -6.17
C ILE A 44 -7.61 0.77 -5.95
N VAL A 45 -7.96 -0.01 -6.96
CA VAL A 45 -8.00 -1.48 -6.87
C VAL A 45 -6.63 -2.11 -7.12
N GLY A 46 -5.83 -1.54 -8.01
CA GLY A 46 -4.53 -2.09 -8.39
C GLY A 46 -3.52 -2.06 -7.26
N HIS A 47 -3.49 -1.00 -6.45
CA HIS A 47 -2.58 -0.91 -5.30
C HIS A 47 -2.77 -2.05 -4.28
N PRO A 48 -3.98 -2.28 -3.70
CA PRO A 48 -4.17 -3.38 -2.76
C PRO A 48 -4.02 -4.76 -3.42
N ALA A 49 -4.41 -4.91 -4.69
CA ALA A 49 -4.21 -6.17 -5.42
C ALA A 49 -2.71 -6.50 -5.55
N LEU A 50 -1.88 -5.53 -5.93
CA LEU A 50 -0.44 -5.70 -6.00
C LEU A 50 0.18 -5.90 -4.61
N ALA A 51 -0.33 -5.23 -3.57
CA ALA A 51 0.16 -5.43 -2.21
C ALA A 51 -0.06 -6.88 -1.74
N VAL A 52 -1.22 -7.46 -2.02
CA VAL A 52 -1.54 -8.86 -1.71
C VAL A 52 -0.71 -9.82 -2.58
N ALA A 53 -0.55 -9.53 -3.87
CA ALA A 53 0.28 -10.35 -4.76
C ALA A 53 1.75 -10.37 -4.31
N GLY A 54 2.31 -9.22 -3.95
CA GLY A 54 3.67 -9.13 -3.43
C GLY A 54 3.83 -9.88 -2.10
N LEU A 55 2.85 -9.79 -1.21
CA LEU A 55 2.85 -10.54 0.05
C LEU A 55 2.80 -12.05 -0.21
N ALA A 56 2.01 -12.51 -1.18
CA ALA A 56 1.97 -13.92 -1.58
C ALA A 56 3.32 -14.40 -2.12
N LEU A 57 4.00 -13.59 -2.95
CA LEU A 57 5.36 -13.88 -3.43
C LEU A 57 6.35 -13.96 -2.26
N TRP A 58 6.26 -13.06 -1.28
CA TRP A 58 7.10 -13.11 -0.10
C TRP A 58 6.86 -14.37 0.74
N VAL A 59 5.61 -14.78 0.92
CA VAL A 59 5.28 -16.04 1.61
C VAL A 59 5.80 -17.24 0.83
N ALA A 60 5.66 -17.26 -0.50
CA ALA A 60 6.23 -18.31 -1.35
C ALA A 60 7.75 -18.39 -1.19
N PHE A 61 8.44 -17.24 -1.16
CA PHE A 61 9.86 -17.16 -0.84
C PHE A 61 10.18 -17.81 0.53
N LEU A 62 9.43 -17.51 1.58
CA LEU A 62 9.68 -18.09 2.92
C LEU A 62 9.49 -19.61 2.98
N VAL A 63 8.61 -20.16 2.13
CA VAL A 63 8.31 -21.61 2.09
C VAL A 63 9.30 -22.36 1.20
N THR A 64 9.66 -21.78 0.06
CA THR A 64 10.49 -22.44 -0.96
C THR A 64 11.98 -22.16 -0.82
N HIS A 65 12.33 -21.07 -0.14
CA HIS A 65 13.68 -20.50 -0.09
C HIS A 65 14.27 -20.14 -1.47
N ASP A 66 13.45 -20.04 -2.52
CA ASP A 66 13.88 -19.66 -3.86
C ASP A 66 13.97 -18.13 -3.98
N GLU A 67 15.17 -17.65 -4.29
CA GLU A 67 15.50 -16.22 -4.42
C GLU A 67 14.66 -15.50 -5.49
N THR A 68 14.18 -16.22 -6.51
CA THR A 68 13.35 -15.68 -7.59
C THR A 68 12.09 -15.03 -7.02
N TYR A 69 11.48 -15.63 -6.01
CA TYR A 69 10.30 -15.08 -5.34
C TYR A 69 10.63 -13.83 -4.52
N ALA A 70 11.81 -13.75 -3.90
CA ALA A 70 12.25 -12.57 -3.15
C ALA A 70 12.49 -11.37 -4.08
N TRP A 71 13.10 -11.60 -5.24
CA TRP A 71 13.27 -10.57 -6.28
C TRP A 71 11.93 -10.14 -6.88
N ALA A 72 11.04 -11.08 -7.19
CA ALA A 72 9.71 -10.77 -7.69
C ALA A 72 8.91 -9.94 -6.68
N ALA A 73 8.94 -10.32 -5.40
CA ALA A 73 8.30 -9.55 -4.32
C ALA A 73 8.86 -8.12 -4.22
N LEU A 74 10.18 -7.94 -4.39
CA LEU A 74 10.82 -6.63 -4.40
C LEU A 74 10.35 -5.74 -5.57
N VAL A 75 10.24 -6.31 -6.78
CA VAL A 75 9.71 -5.57 -7.94
C VAL A 75 8.27 -5.15 -7.69
N VAL A 76 7.44 -6.07 -7.19
CA VAL A 76 6.01 -5.78 -6.93
C VAL A 76 5.86 -4.73 -5.84
N ILE A 77 6.56 -4.84 -4.71
CA ILE A 77 6.44 -3.86 -3.63
C ILE A 77 6.95 -2.47 -4.05
N THR A 78 7.90 -2.39 -4.97
CA THR A 78 8.32 -1.12 -5.59
C THR A 78 7.16 -0.47 -6.34
N ALA A 79 6.45 -1.23 -7.18
CA ALA A 79 5.27 -0.74 -7.89
C ALA A 79 4.16 -0.32 -6.91
N VAL A 80 3.93 -1.09 -5.85
CA VAL A 80 2.97 -0.78 -4.77
C VAL A 80 3.32 0.57 -4.11
N ALA A 81 4.59 0.79 -3.78
CA ALA A 81 5.07 2.02 -3.16
C ALA A 81 4.88 3.24 -4.07
N LEU A 82 5.21 3.12 -5.36
CA LEU A 82 4.99 4.18 -6.35
C LEU A 82 3.50 4.51 -6.50
N LEU A 83 2.64 3.49 -6.58
CA LEU A 83 1.18 3.68 -6.64
C LEU A 83 0.66 4.38 -5.38
N GLY A 84 1.07 3.93 -4.18
CA GLY A 84 0.69 4.56 -2.91
C GLY A 84 1.14 6.01 -2.84
N PHE A 85 2.35 6.32 -3.29
CA PHE A 85 2.87 7.69 -3.39
C PHE A 85 2.03 8.55 -4.34
N THR A 86 1.64 8.03 -5.51
CA THR A 86 0.77 8.78 -6.44
C THR A 86 -0.60 9.08 -5.85
N MET A 87 -1.15 8.18 -5.03
CA MET A 87 -2.42 8.43 -4.34
C MET A 87 -2.26 9.52 -3.28
N LEU A 88 -1.17 9.48 -2.51
CA LEU A 88 -0.86 10.46 -1.48
C LEU A 88 -0.65 11.86 -2.05
N THR A 89 0.10 12.00 -3.15
CA THR A 89 0.35 13.31 -3.78
C THR A 89 -0.91 13.90 -4.39
N ARG A 90 -1.76 13.07 -5.02
CA ARG A 90 -3.08 13.51 -5.52
C ARG A 90 -4.00 13.95 -4.38
N TRP A 91 -3.93 13.27 -3.24
CA TRP A 91 -4.70 13.63 -2.05
C TRP A 91 -4.25 14.98 -1.47
N LEU A 92 -2.94 15.22 -1.38
CA LEU A 92 -2.37 16.48 -0.91
C LEU A 92 -2.63 17.65 -1.89
N GLY A 93 -2.55 17.38 -3.19
CA GLY A 93 -2.76 18.37 -4.26
C GLY A 93 -4.22 18.78 -4.48
N GLY A 94 -5.19 18.02 -3.95
CA GLY A 94 -6.64 18.26 -4.10
C GLY A 94 -7.19 19.52 -3.40
N GLY A 95 -6.37 20.27 -2.67
CA GLY A 95 -6.70 21.62 -2.21
C GLY A 95 -7.58 21.74 -0.94
N ARG A 96 -7.59 22.95 -0.40
CA ARG A 96 -8.02 23.38 0.95
C ARG A 96 -9.47 23.06 1.37
N HIS A 97 -10.34 22.56 0.48
CA HIS A 97 -11.70 22.10 0.83
C HIS A 97 -11.71 20.78 1.61
N ALA A 98 -10.59 20.07 1.66
CA ALA A 98 -10.42 18.94 2.57
C ALA A 98 -10.05 19.40 4.00
N ARG A 99 -9.56 20.62 4.25
CA ARG A 99 -9.07 21.01 5.58
C ARG A 99 -10.19 21.22 6.61
N ASP A 100 -11.40 21.63 6.18
CA ASP A 100 -12.55 21.81 7.09
C ASP A 100 -13.20 20.49 7.54
N ALA A 101 -13.00 19.39 6.80
CA ALA A 101 -13.36 18.03 7.22
C ALA A 101 -12.29 17.37 8.13
N GLY A 102 -11.41 18.18 8.72
CA GLY A 102 -10.14 17.80 9.35
C GLY A 102 -10.21 16.99 10.65
N ARG A 103 -11.39 16.59 11.13
CA ARG A 103 -11.55 15.91 12.44
C ARG A 103 -12.17 14.51 12.39
N ARG A 104 -12.57 14.01 11.21
CA ARG A 104 -13.30 12.73 11.07
C ARG A 104 -12.63 11.67 10.19
N ARG A 105 -11.45 11.95 9.62
CA ARG A 105 -10.71 10.99 8.75
C ARG A 105 -9.53 10.38 9.50
N PRO A 106 -9.24 9.07 9.34
CA PRO A 106 -8.31 8.34 10.20
C PRO A 106 -6.86 8.63 9.82
N MET A 107 -6.37 9.82 10.16
CA MET A 107 -4.97 10.24 9.91
C MET A 107 -3.96 9.23 10.48
N ALA A 108 -4.25 8.69 11.66
CA ALA A 108 -3.43 7.66 12.27
C ALA A 108 -3.29 6.41 11.38
N ALA A 109 -4.39 5.96 10.74
CA ALA A 109 -4.34 4.80 9.85
C ALA A 109 -3.59 5.11 8.54
N ILE A 110 -3.69 6.32 8.01
CA ILE A 110 -2.92 6.76 6.83
C ILE A 110 -1.43 6.77 7.15
N LEU A 111 -1.06 7.37 8.29
CA LEU A 111 0.34 7.43 8.73
C LEU A 111 0.89 6.03 9.01
N LEU A 112 0.11 5.20 9.72
CA LEU A 112 0.46 3.82 10.00
C LEU A 112 0.69 3.04 8.70
N HIS A 113 -0.24 3.12 7.74
CA HIS A 113 -0.12 2.45 6.45
C HIS A 113 1.12 2.91 5.68
N GLY A 114 1.37 4.23 5.62
CA GLY A 114 2.52 4.80 4.92
C GLY A 114 3.86 4.41 5.55
N VAL A 115 3.99 4.53 6.88
CA VAL A 115 5.22 4.17 7.60
C VAL A 115 5.49 2.67 7.48
N THR A 116 4.47 1.83 7.73
CA THR A 116 4.64 0.38 7.62
C THR A 116 4.93 -0.05 6.19
N GLY A 117 4.31 0.56 5.18
CA GLY A 117 4.61 0.29 3.77
C GLY A 117 6.06 0.63 3.40
N LEU A 118 6.56 1.78 3.84
CA LEU A 118 7.96 2.17 3.63
C LEU A 118 8.93 1.23 4.36
N SER A 119 8.63 0.87 5.62
CA SER A 119 9.42 -0.09 6.38
C SER A 119 9.45 -1.46 5.70
N THR A 120 8.32 -1.95 5.17
CA THR A 120 8.29 -3.21 4.41
C THR A 120 9.18 -3.13 3.18
N PHE A 121 9.08 -2.05 2.39
CA PHE A 121 9.93 -1.85 1.22
C PHE A 121 11.42 -1.94 1.58
N VAL A 122 11.84 -1.21 2.61
CA VAL A 122 13.24 -1.21 3.07
C VAL A 122 13.66 -2.60 3.55
N LEU A 123 12.82 -3.27 4.35
CA LEU A 123 13.14 -4.61 4.86
C LEU A 123 13.27 -5.63 3.72
N VAL A 124 12.33 -5.66 2.78
CA VAL A 124 12.38 -6.56 1.61
C VAL A 124 13.62 -6.27 0.76
N MET A 125 13.89 -5.00 0.46
CA MET A 125 15.09 -4.60 -0.29
C MET A 125 16.37 -5.06 0.39
N LEU A 126 16.52 -4.79 1.70
CA LEU A 126 17.70 -5.21 2.47
C LEU A 126 17.84 -6.72 2.46
N ILE A 127 16.78 -7.46 2.75
CA ILE A 127 16.83 -8.93 2.81
C ILE A 127 17.20 -9.52 1.45
N THR A 128 16.56 -9.08 0.37
CA THR A 128 16.80 -9.59 -0.98
C THR A 128 18.24 -9.33 -1.45
N THR A 129 18.84 -8.20 -1.04
CA THR A 129 20.19 -7.78 -1.48
C THR A 129 21.33 -8.20 -0.55
N THR A 130 21.05 -8.54 0.71
CA THR A 130 22.08 -8.88 1.71
C THR A 130 22.15 -10.37 2.04
N ILE A 131 21.08 -11.13 1.80
CA ILE A 131 21.16 -12.59 1.91
C ILE A 131 21.99 -13.11 0.75
N ARG A 132 23.00 -13.91 1.08
CA ARG A 132 23.69 -14.75 0.10
C ARG A 132 22.86 -16.02 -0.05
N TRP A 133 22.20 -16.14 -1.19
CA TRP A 133 21.41 -17.29 -1.62
C TRP A 133 22.32 -18.46 -2.00
#